data_AF-A0A151UIM4-F1
#
_entry.id   AF-A0A151UIM4-F1
#
_cell.length_a   1.000
_cell.length_b   1.000
_cell.length_c   1.000
_cell.angle_alpha   90.00
_cell.angle_beta   90.00
_cell.angle_gamma   90.00
#
_symmetry.space_group_name_H-M   'P 1'
#
loop_
_entity.id
_entity.type
_entity.pdbx_description
1 polymer ?
#
loop_
_entity_poly.entity_id
_entity_poly.type
_entity_poly.pdbx_seq_one_letter_code
_entity_poly.pdbx_strand_id
1 'polypeptide(L)'
;DLVKGKGRAVGTKVSILFDSGATHSFISVDCVGRLGLSVSALHVDLSVSTPASVSVVTSEMCVGCPIEVFGRRFRVNLIVLPMVDIDIILGMDWLSAHQILIDCARRELVFPHIDLVPGAGSVSVAPYRMAPAELVELKRRIEDMLEKQVVRPSVSPWGAPILLVKKKDGGARLCVDYR
;
A
#
# COMPACT_ATOMS: atom_id res chain seq x y z
N ASP A 1 16.55 1.40 3.44
CA ASP A 1 16.35 0.41 2.36
C ASP A 1 15.39 0.95 1.33
N LEU A 2 15.80 0.90 0.05
CA LEU A 2 15.12 1.55 -1.07
C LEU A 2 14.25 0.53 -1.78
N VAL A 3 12.92 0.62 -1.65
CA VAL A 3 12.00 -0.22 -2.43
C VAL A 3 11.70 0.49 -3.75
N LYS A 4 12.13 -0.11 -4.85
CA LYS A 4 11.85 0.39 -6.21
C LYS A 4 10.65 -0.35 -6.78
N GLY A 5 9.77 0.40 -7.44
CA GLY A 5 8.59 -0.12 -8.12
C GLY A 5 8.42 0.48 -9.51
N LYS A 6 7.42 -0.03 -10.22
CA LYS A 6 6.92 0.53 -11.48
C LYS A 6 5.54 1.11 -11.22
N GLY A 7 5.25 2.25 -11.84
CA GLY A 7 3.92 2.84 -11.81
C GLY A 7 3.64 3.59 -13.10
N ARG A 8 2.60 4.42 -13.07
CA ARG A 8 2.30 5.37 -14.16
C ARG A 8 2.13 6.78 -13.61
N ALA A 9 2.60 7.76 -14.35
CA ALA A 9 2.27 9.16 -14.17
C ALA A 9 1.55 9.63 -15.43
N VAL A 10 0.37 10.25 -15.28
CA VAL A 10 -0.48 10.67 -16.43
C VAL A 10 -0.67 9.58 -17.50
N GLY A 11 -0.79 8.32 -17.08
CA GLY A 11 -0.98 7.15 -17.95
C GLY A 11 0.31 6.55 -18.52
N THR A 12 1.44 7.25 -18.45
CA THR A 12 2.74 6.82 -18.98
C THR A 12 3.55 6.10 -17.91
N LYS A 13 4.25 5.02 -18.29
CA LYS A 13 5.08 4.23 -17.36
C LYS A 13 6.24 5.06 -16.81
N VAL A 14 6.50 4.92 -15.51
CA VAL A 14 7.58 5.58 -14.78
C VAL A 14 8.24 4.65 -13.76
N SER A 15 9.51 4.89 -13.44
CA SER A 15 10.20 4.26 -12.31
C SER A 15 9.92 5.01 -11.02
N ILE A 16 9.56 4.29 -9.96
CA ILE A 16 9.19 4.90 -8.66
C ILE A 16 10.07 4.34 -7.57
N LEU A 17 10.57 5.21 -6.71
CA LEU A 17 11.19 4.84 -5.46
C LEU A 17 10.26 5.19 -4.29
N PHE A 18 10.08 4.26 -3.37
CA PHE A 18 9.37 4.50 -2.10
C PHE A 18 10.43 4.71 -1.01
N ASP A 19 10.48 5.92 -0.46
CA ASP A 19 11.56 6.33 0.42
C ASP A 19 11.04 6.95 1.71
N SER A 20 11.16 6.21 2.82
CA SER A 20 10.82 6.72 4.15
C SER A 20 11.81 7.77 4.67
N GLY A 21 12.97 7.92 4.03
CA GLY A 21 13.95 8.97 4.33
C GLY A 21 13.62 10.32 3.69
N ALA A 22 12.70 10.34 2.72
CA ALA A 22 12.25 11.55 2.06
C ALA A 22 11.05 12.16 2.79
N THR A 23 11.11 13.44 3.16
CA THR A 23 9.97 14.12 3.80
C THR A 23 8.84 14.44 2.83
N HIS A 24 9.19 14.75 1.58
CA HIS A 24 8.26 15.09 0.51
C HIS A 24 8.43 14.13 -0.68
N SER A 25 7.49 14.19 -1.61
CA SER A 25 7.58 13.48 -2.88
C SER A 25 8.22 14.32 -3.97
N PHE A 26 8.99 13.68 -4.85
CA PHE A 26 9.83 14.32 -5.86
C PHE A 26 9.64 13.73 -7.25
N ILE A 27 9.92 14.52 -8.28
CA ILE A 27 9.94 14.10 -9.69
C ILE A 27 11.19 14.63 -10.39
N SER A 28 11.77 13.82 -11.28
CA SER A 28 12.97 14.22 -12.01
C SER A 28 12.65 15.26 -13.09
N VAL A 29 13.57 16.19 -13.30
CA VAL A 29 13.47 17.18 -14.40
C VAL A 29 13.23 16.50 -15.75
N ASP A 30 13.96 15.41 -16.02
CA ASP A 30 13.80 14.62 -17.25
C ASP A 30 12.41 14.02 -17.39
N CYS A 31 11.83 13.53 -16.29
CA CYS A 31 10.48 12.97 -16.28
C CYS A 31 9.42 14.06 -16.52
N VAL A 32 9.57 15.25 -15.92
CA VAL A 32 8.69 16.40 -16.16
C VAL A 32 8.67 16.75 -17.66
N GLY A 33 9.84 16.91 -18.27
CA GLY A 33 9.96 17.24 -19.70
C GLY A 33 9.40 16.14 -20.61
N ARG A 34 9.73 14.88 -20.31
CA ARG A 34 9.25 13.71 -21.07
C ARG A 34 7.74 13.54 -21.02
N LEU A 35 7.11 13.88 -19.91
CA LEU A 35 5.66 13.76 -19.72
C LEU A 35 4.89 15.05 -20.08
N GLY A 36 5.59 16.16 -20.34
CA GLY A 36 4.98 17.46 -20.63
C GLY A 36 4.15 18.00 -19.45
N LEU A 37 4.61 17.77 -18.22
CA LEU A 37 3.90 18.23 -17.02
C LEU A 37 4.07 19.74 -16.82
N SER A 38 3.00 20.41 -16.40
CA SER A 38 3.06 21.81 -15.99
C SER A 38 3.71 21.92 -14.60
N VAL A 39 4.66 22.85 -14.48
CA VAL A 39 5.32 23.20 -13.22
C VAL A 39 4.81 24.54 -12.70
N SER A 40 4.70 24.64 -11.38
CA SER A 40 4.35 25.85 -10.66
C SER A 40 5.48 26.22 -9.71
N ALA A 41 5.73 27.52 -9.56
CA ALA A 41 6.70 28.01 -8.57
C ALA A 41 6.18 27.81 -7.14
N LEU A 42 7.04 27.32 -6.26
CA LEU A 42 6.88 27.37 -4.82
C LEU A 42 7.14 28.81 -4.36
N HIS A 43 6.38 29.28 -3.37
CA HIS A 43 6.61 30.61 -2.76
C HIS A 43 7.90 30.68 -1.92
N VAL A 44 8.61 29.56 -1.78
CA VAL A 44 9.80 29.40 -0.93
C VAL A 44 10.82 28.52 -1.67
N ASP A 45 12.09 28.88 -1.55
CA ASP A 45 13.20 28.03 -1.98
C ASP A 45 13.37 26.85 -1.02
N LEU A 46 13.23 25.65 -1.54
CA LEU A 46 13.34 24.42 -0.77
C LEU A 46 14.73 23.84 -0.95
N SER A 47 15.49 23.80 0.14
CA SER A 47 16.80 23.15 0.19
C SER A 47 16.61 21.67 0.53
N VAL A 48 16.91 20.81 -0.43
CA VAL A 48 16.83 19.36 -0.30
C VAL A 48 18.22 18.82 -0.01
N SER A 49 18.43 18.32 1.21
CA SER A 49 19.64 17.60 1.57
C SER A 49 19.59 16.19 0.98
N THR A 50 20.40 15.92 -0.03
CA THR A 50 20.53 14.56 -0.58
C THR A 50 21.58 13.76 0.21
N PRO A 51 21.48 12.42 0.28
CA PRO A 51 22.48 11.58 0.96
C PRO A 51 23.91 11.73 0.42
N ALA A 52 24.09 12.29 -0.77
CA ALA A 52 25.40 12.57 -1.37
C ALA A 52 26.09 13.82 -0.79
N SER A 53 25.58 14.40 0.30
CA SER A 53 26.08 15.64 0.94
C SER A 53 26.00 16.88 0.03
N VAL A 54 25.20 16.81 -1.04
CA VAL A 54 24.90 17.94 -1.91
C VAL A 54 23.50 18.43 -1.59
N SER A 55 23.39 19.68 -1.13
CA SER A 55 22.10 20.36 -1.01
C SER A 55 21.69 20.87 -2.39
N VAL A 56 20.48 20.52 -2.82
CA VAL A 56 19.88 21.06 -4.05
C VAL A 56 18.81 22.06 -3.64
N VAL A 57 18.86 23.26 -4.20
CA VAL A 57 17.81 24.26 -4.01
C VAL A 57 16.85 24.18 -5.19
N THR A 58 15.54 24.09 -4.90
CA THR A 58 14.49 24.09 -5.91
C THR A 58 13.29 24.89 -5.41
N SER A 59 12.60 25.56 -6.33
CA SER A 59 11.35 26.27 -6.07
C SER A 59 10.28 25.92 -7.10
N GLU A 60 10.30 24.69 -7.63
CA GLU A 60 9.34 24.23 -8.63
C GLU A 60 8.64 22.93 -8.21
N MET A 61 7.35 22.81 -8.54
CA MET A 61 6.58 21.58 -8.27
C MET A 61 5.51 21.32 -9.35
N CYS A 62 5.20 20.03 -9.54
CA CYS A 62 3.99 19.59 -10.24
C CYS A 62 2.86 19.40 -9.21
N VAL A 63 1.77 20.16 -9.35
CA VAL A 63 0.64 20.12 -8.39
C VAL A 63 -0.36 19.02 -8.80
N GLY A 64 -0.71 18.14 -7.85
CA GLY A 64 -1.77 17.16 -8.00
C GLY A 64 -1.57 16.15 -9.14
N CYS A 65 -0.30 15.83 -9.46
CA CYS A 65 0.07 14.91 -10.53
C CYS A 65 -0.64 13.55 -10.34
N PRO A 66 -1.38 13.04 -11.34
CA PRO A 66 -2.03 11.74 -11.24
C PRO A 66 -0.99 10.61 -11.33
N ILE A 67 -0.81 9.88 -10.23
CA ILE A 67 0.09 8.74 -10.11
C ILE A 67 -0.72 7.46 -9.91
N GLU A 68 -0.37 6.40 -10.63
CA GLU A 68 -0.95 5.07 -10.48
C GLU A 68 0.12 4.09 -9.99
N VAL A 69 -0.14 3.45 -8.85
CA VAL A 69 0.72 2.44 -8.24
C VAL A 69 -0.17 1.29 -7.77
N PHE A 70 0.18 0.05 -8.10
CA PHE A 70 -0.60 -1.15 -7.72
C PHE A 70 -2.10 -1.06 -8.10
N GLY A 71 -2.40 -0.46 -9.26
CA GLY A 71 -3.78 -0.28 -9.76
C GLY A 71 -4.60 0.77 -9.00
N ARG A 72 -4.01 1.46 -8.02
CA ARG A 72 -4.64 2.57 -7.29
C ARG A 72 -4.12 3.90 -7.81
N ARG A 73 -5.02 4.88 -7.95
CA ARG A 73 -4.71 6.20 -8.48
C ARG A 73 -4.72 7.24 -7.36
N PHE A 74 -3.66 8.04 -7.30
CA PHE A 74 -3.42 9.08 -6.32
C PHE A 74 -3.16 10.41 -7.01
N ARG A 75 -3.47 11.52 -6.34
CA ARG A 75 -2.99 12.85 -6.73
C ARG A 75 -1.86 13.22 -5.80
N VAL A 76 -0.68 13.47 -6.35
CA VAL A 76 0.53 13.71 -5.58
C VAL A 76 1.15 15.03 -6.01
N ASN A 77 1.52 15.85 -5.03
CA ASN A 77 2.32 17.04 -5.24
C ASN A 77 3.79 16.61 -5.33
N LEU A 78 4.47 16.94 -6.43
CA LEU A 78 5.83 16.46 -6.69
C LEU A 78 6.78 17.64 -6.86
N ILE A 79 7.75 17.76 -5.96
CA ILE A 79 8.81 18.77 -6.05
C ILE A 79 9.80 18.37 -7.13
N VAL A 80 10.21 19.31 -7.99
CA VAL A 80 11.10 19.02 -9.12
C VAL A 80 12.56 19.02 -8.67
N LEU A 81 13.29 17.95 -8.97
CA LEU A 81 14.72 17.82 -8.65
C LEU A 81 15.52 17.18 -9.79
N PRO A 82 16.83 17.52 -9.95
CA PRO A 82 17.73 16.78 -10.81
C PRO A 82 18.04 15.41 -10.17
N MET A 83 17.45 14.35 -10.71
CA MET A 83 17.64 12.97 -10.26
C MET A 83 18.07 12.10 -11.43
N VAL A 84 18.87 11.07 -11.14
CA VAL A 84 19.36 10.09 -12.13
C VAL A 84 18.70 8.74 -11.87
N ASP A 85 18.40 7.99 -12.94
CA ASP A 85 17.84 6.63 -12.95
C ASP A 85 16.42 6.42 -12.37
N ILE A 86 15.87 7.40 -11.66
CA ILE A 86 14.56 7.32 -10.99
C ILE A 86 13.71 8.51 -11.42
N ASP A 87 12.50 8.22 -11.91
CA ASP A 87 11.57 9.26 -12.35
C ASP A 87 10.90 9.95 -11.17
N ILE A 88 10.44 9.19 -10.17
CA ILE A 88 9.64 9.69 -9.04
C ILE A 88 10.12 9.08 -7.73
N ILE A 89 10.18 9.89 -6.67
CA ILE A 89 10.31 9.45 -5.29
C ILE A 89 8.99 9.76 -4.58
N LEU A 90 8.36 8.75 -3.99
CA LEU A 90 7.21 8.93 -3.09
C LEU A 90 7.72 8.87 -1.66
N GLY A 91 7.64 10.02 -0.98
CA GLY A 91 8.15 10.23 0.36
C GLY A 91 7.10 10.06 1.45
N MET A 92 7.45 10.52 2.64
CA MET A 92 6.62 10.41 3.84
C MET A 92 5.32 11.20 3.77
N ASP A 93 5.26 12.30 3.02
CA ASP A 93 4.02 13.02 2.71
C ASP A 93 2.95 12.10 2.09
N TRP A 94 3.34 11.25 1.14
CA TRP A 94 2.46 10.29 0.50
C TRP A 94 2.30 9.01 1.33
N LEU A 95 3.40 8.44 1.84
CA LEU A 95 3.39 7.18 2.60
C LEU A 95 2.50 7.28 3.85
N SER A 96 2.62 8.38 4.62
CA SER A 96 1.84 8.55 5.84
C SER A 96 0.38 8.90 5.56
N ALA A 97 0.10 9.74 4.56
CA ALA A 97 -1.27 10.11 4.17
C ALA A 97 -2.12 8.91 3.76
N HIS A 98 -1.48 7.85 3.24
CA HIS A 98 -2.14 6.64 2.78
C HIS A 98 -1.86 5.42 3.68
N GLN A 99 -1.23 5.63 4.85
CA GLN A 99 -0.88 4.59 5.83
C GLN A 99 -0.15 3.38 5.19
N ILE A 100 0.73 3.65 4.23
CA ILE A 100 1.44 2.60 3.50
C ILE A 100 2.58 2.07 4.36
N LEU A 101 2.67 0.75 4.44
CA LEU A 101 3.80 0.07 5.08
C LEU A 101 4.76 -0.43 4.00
N ILE A 102 6.04 -0.18 4.20
CA ILE A 102 7.11 -0.73 3.34
C ILE A 102 7.59 -2.04 3.97
N ASP A 103 7.31 -3.16 3.31
CA ASP A 103 7.89 -4.45 3.70
C ASP A 103 9.27 -4.59 3.04
N CYS A 104 10.32 -4.23 3.78
CA CYS A 104 11.70 -4.27 3.28
C CYS A 104 12.17 -5.70 2.99
N ALA A 105 11.68 -6.71 3.72
CA ALA A 105 12.07 -8.10 3.52
C ALA A 105 11.51 -8.64 2.20
N ARG A 106 10.24 -8.32 1.91
CA ARG A 106 9.55 -8.75 0.68
C ARG A 106 9.74 -7.78 -0.49
N ARG A 107 10.25 -6.57 -0.23
CA ARG A 107 10.36 -5.47 -1.20
C ARG A 107 9.00 -5.10 -1.80
N GLU A 108 7.97 -5.08 -0.96
CA GLU A 108 6.58 -4.83 -1.34
C GLU A 108 6.01 -3.65 -0.55
N LEU A 109 4.99 -2.99 -1.11
CA LEU A 109 4.14 -2.09 -0.34
C LEU A 109 2.92 -2.84 0.17
N VAL A 110 2.63 -2.65 1.45
CA VAL A 110 1.44 -3.17 2.09
C VAL A 110 0.47 -2.02 2.29
N PHE A 111 -0.74 -2.19 1.77
CA PHE A 111 -1.88 -1.29 1.96
C PHE A 111 -2.75 -1.88 3.07
N PRO A 112 -2.67 -1.38 4.32
CA PRO A 112 -3.40 -1.97 5.44
C PRO A 112 -4.90 -1.71 5.35
N HIS A 113 -5.28 -0.59 4.71
CA HIS A 113 -6.66 -0.19 4.55
C HIS A 113 -7.28 -0.84 3.31
N ILE A 114 -8.41 -1.51 3.53
CA ILE A 114 -9.26 -2.06 2.48
C ILE A 114 -10.23 -0.97 2.07
N ASP A 115 -10.24 -0.60 0.79
CA ASP A 115 -11.20 0.38 0.27
C ASP A 115 -12.59 -0.24 0.31
N LEU A 116 -13.44 0.23 1.24
CA LEU A 116 -14.82 -0.19 1.33
C LEU A 116 -15.64 0.51 0.25
N VAL A 117 -16.60 -0.21 -0.35
CA VAL A 117 -17.59 0.41 -1.22
C VAL A 117 -18.40 1.42 -0.38
N PRO A 118 -18.57 2.68 -0.82
CA PRO A 118 -19.37 3.65 -0.08
C PRO A 118 -20.78 3.12 0.23
N GLY A 119 -21.19 3.19 1.50
CA GLY A 119 -22.48 2.66 1.95
C GLY A 119 -22.51 1.15 2.24
N ALA A 120 -21.39 0.43 2.09
CA ALA A 120 -21.30 -0.96 2.53
C ALA A 120 -21.41 -1.04 4.07
N GLY A 121 -22.51 -1.63 4.56
CA GLY A 121 -22.66 -1.96 5.98
C GLY A 121 -21.66 -3.04 6.40
N SER A 122 -21.32 -3.08 7.69
CA SER A 122 -20.51 -4.16 8.24
C SER A 122 -21.28 -5.49 8.18
N VAL A 123 -20.71 -6.49 7.50
CA VAL A 123 -21.23 -7.86 7.54
C VAL A 123 -20.76 -8.50 8.84
N SER A 124 -21.66 -8.70 9.81
CA SER A 124 -21.38 -9.44 11.04
C SER A 124 -22.41 -10.56 11.18
N VAL A 125 -22.03 -11.75 10.72
CA VAL A 125 -22.89 -12.93 10.70
C VAL A 125 -22.48 -13.87 11.82
N ALA A 126 -23.47 -14.38 12.55
CA ALA A 126 -23.22 -15.34 13.62
C ALA A 126 -22.58 -16.63 13.06
N PRO A 127 -21.63 -17.25 13.78
CA PRO A 127 -21.09 -18.56 13.39
C PRO A 127 -22.19 -19.62 13.26
N TYR A 128 -22.02 -20.54 12.31
CA TYR A 128 -22.91 -21.70 12.20
C TYR A 128 -22.87 -22.56 13.46
N ARG A 129 -24.00 -23.19 13.79
CA ARG A 129 -24.02 -24.21 14.85
C ARG A 129 -23.16 -25.40 14.43
N MET A 130 -22.29 -25.84 15.33
CA MET A 130 -21.36 -26.94 15.14
C MET A 130 -21.48 -27.93 16.29
N ALA A 131 -21.18 -29.21 16.02
CA ALA A 131 -21.05 -30.21 17.07
C ALA A 131 -19.81 -29.96 17.94
N PRO A 132 -19.78 -30.44 19.21
CA PRO A 132 -18.61 -30.24 20.08
C PRO A 132 -17.28 -30.68 19.48
N ALA A 133 -17.24 -31.82 18.77
CA ALA A 133 -16.03 -32.31 18.11
C ALA A 133 -15.55 -31.38 16.98
N GLU A 134 -16.47 -30.76 16.24
CA GLU A 134 -16.14 -29.81 15.19
C GLU A 134 -15.59 -28.50 15.75
N LEU A 135 -16.12 -28.03 16.89
CA LEU A 135 -15.60 -26.86 17.59
C LEU A 135 -14.16 -27.06 18.09
N VAL A 136 -13.85 -28.26 18.59
CA VAL A 136 -12.48 -28.60 19.01
C VAL A 136 -11.53 -28.56 17.82
N GLU A 137 -11.89 -29.19 16.70
CA GLU A 137 -11.05 -29.17 15.49
C GLU A 137 -10.92 -27.75 14.89
N LEU A 138 -11.99 -26.95 14.93
CA LEU A 138 -11.96 -25.57 14.49
C LEU A 138 -10.96 -24.75 15.32
N LYS A 139 -11.06 -24.80 16.65
CA LYS A 139 -10.15 -24.07 17.56
C LYS A 139 -8.70 -24.47 17.33
N ARG A 140 -8.42 -25.78 17.28
CA ARG A 140 -7.08 -26.32 17.04
C ARG A 140 -6.47 -25.78 15.73
N ARG A 141 -7.27 -25.68 14.67
CA ARG A 141 -6.79 -25.11 13.39
C ARG A 141 -6.54 -23.61 13.45
N ILE A 142 -7.39 -22.86 14.16
CA ILE A 142 -7.19 -21.42 14.34
C ILE A 142 -5.89 -21.18 15.13
N GLU A 143 -5.67 -21.93 16.21
CA GLU A 143 -4.44 -21.86 17.01
C GLU A 143 -3.19 -22.19 16.17
N ASP A 144 -3.20 -23.26 15.40
CA ASP A 144 -2.10 -23.61 14.47
C ASP A 144 -1.83 -22.49 13.44
N MET A 145 -2.89 -21.86 12.90
CA MET A 145 -2.75 -20.73 11.98
C MET A 145 -2.23 -19.45 12.67
N LEU A 146 -2.58 -19.23 13.93
CA LEU A 146 -2.06 -18.12 14.73
C LEU A 146 -0.57 -18.33 15.04
N GLU A 147 -0.17 -19.53 15.45
CA GLU A 147 1.22 -19.90 15.72
C GLU A 147 2.10 -19.75 14.48
N LYS A 148 1.59 -20.17 13.31
CA LYS A 148 2.27 -20.03 12.02
C LYS A 148 2.19 -18.63 11.42
N GLN A 149 1.56 -17.68 12.12
CA GLN A 149 1.34 -16.30 11.66
C GLN A 149 0.62 -16.20 10.30
N VAL A 150 -0.22 -17.18 9.98
CA VAL A 150 -1.08 -17.16 8.79
C VAL A 150 -2.30 -16.27 9.02
N VAL A 151 -2.79 -16.18 10.27
CA VAL A 151 -3.90 -15.31 10.67
C VAL A 151 -3.54 -14.51 11.93
N ARG A 152 -4.37 -13.51 12.27
CA ARG A 152 -4.26 -12.70 13.50
C ARG A 152 -5.65 -12.34 14.05
N PRO A 153 -5.79 -12.03 15.34
CA PRO A 153 -7.02 -11.47 15.89
C PRO A 153 -7.43 -10.19 15.15
N SER A 154 -8.73 -10.02 14.94
CA SER A 154 -9.32 -8.86 14.26
C SER A 154 -10.18 -8.06 15.23
N VAL A 155 -10.13 -6.74 15.12
CA VAL A 155 -11.04 -5.79 15.82
C VAL A 155 -12.07 -5.18 14.87
N SER A 156 -12.16 -5.69 13.64
CA SER A 156 -13.10 -5.20 12.62
C SER A 156 -14.55 -5.46 13.05
N PRO A 157 -15.49 -4.54 12.74
CA PRO A 157 -16.91 -4.83 12.89
C PRO A 157 -17.41 -5.88 11.89
N TRP A 158 -16.58 -6.30 10.93
CA TRP A 158 -16.88 -7.34 9.96
C TRP A 158 -16.50 -8.72 10.50
N GLY A 159 -17.45 -9.65 10.48
CA GLY A 159 -17.29 -11.04 10.86
C GLY A 159 -18.03 -11.95 9.87
N ALA A 160 -17.27 -12.76 9.14
CA ALA A 160 -17.80 -13.82 8.28
C ALA A 160 -17.76 -15.16 9.03
N PRO A 161 -18.79 -16.02 8.89
CA PRO A 161 -18.82 -17.28 9.60
C PRO A 161 -17.84 -18.28 8.96
N ILE A 162 -17.27 -19.14 9.80
CA ILE A 162 -16.41 -20.24 9.36
C ILE A 162 -17.24 -21.51 9.31
N LEU A 163 -16.97 -22.38 8.33
CA LEU A 163 -17.52 -23.73 8.25
C LEU A 163 -16.42 -24.77 7.99
N LEU A 164 -16.65 -25.99 8.46
CA LEU A 164 -15.82 -27.15 8.15
C LEU A 164 -16.48 -27.93 7.01
N VAL A 165 -15.81 -27.99 5.86
CA VAL A 165 -16.28 -28.75 4.69
C VAL A 165 -15.58 -30.11 4.69
N LYS A 166 -16.37 -31.20 4.70
CA LYS A 166 -15.84 -32.56 4.59
C LYS A 166 -15.26 -32.80 3.19
N LYS A 167 -14.05 -33.33 3.14
CA LYS A 167 -13.35 -33.73 1.91
C LYS A 167 -13.66 -35.20 1.58
N LYS A 168 -13.39 -35.58 0.33
CA LYS A 168 -13.55 -36.97 -0.16
C LYS A 168 -12.65 -37.98 0.58
N ASP A 169 -11.50 -37.54 1.06
CA ASP A 169 -10.53 -38.33 1.82
C ASP A 169 -10.93 -38.53 3.31
N GLY A 170 -12.10 -38.02 3.72
CA GLY A 170 -12.57 -38.07 5.10
C GLY A 170 -12.06 -36.94 5.98
N GLY A 171 -11.13 -36.10 5.51
CA GLY A 171 -10.66 -34.91 6.22
C GLY A 171 -11.66 -33.76 6.18
N ALA A 172 -11.36 -32.68 6.92
CA ALA A 172 -12.12 -31.43 6.87
C ALA A 172 -11.27 -30.28 6.27
N ARG A 173 -11.92 -29.32 5.63
CA ARG A 173 -11.34 -28.04 5.18
C ARG A 173 -12.04 -26.90 5.89
N LEU A 174 -11.25 -26.01 6.50
CA LEU A 174 -11.77 -24.77 7.06
C LEU A 174 -12.04 -23.79 5.91
N CYS A 175 -13.27 -23.30 5.82
CA CYS A 175 -13.71 -22.35 4.80
C CYS A 175 -14.40 -21.15 5.45
N VAL A 176 -14.16 -19.96 4.92
CA VAL A 176 -14.89 -18.74 5.30
C VAL A 176 -16.04 -18.57 4.30
N ASP A 177 -17.25 -18.30 4.79
CA ASP A 177 -18.40 -17.98 3.94
C ASP A 177 -18.48 -16.48 3.69
N TYR A 178 -18.21 -16.07 2.44
CA TYR A 178 -18.27 -14.66 2.01
C TYR A 178 -19.53 -14.33 1.21
N ARG A 179 -20.54 -15.22 1.20
CA ARG A 179 -21.80 -14.98 0.49
C ARG A 179 -22.59 -13.80 1.04
#